data_AF-X1Q957-F1
#
_entry.id   AF-X1Q957-F1
#
_cell.length_a   1.000
_cell.length_b   1.000
_cell.length_c   1.000
_cell.angle_alpha   90.00
_cell.angle_beta   90.00
_cell.angle_gamma   90.00
#
_symmetry.space_group_name_H-M   'P 1'
#
loop_
_entity.id
_entity.type
_entity.pdbx_description
1 polymer ?
#
loop_
_entity_poly.entity_id
_entity_poly.type
_entity_poly.pdbx_seq_one_letter_code
_entity_poly.pdbx_strand_id
1 'polypeptide(L)'
;RLVATLISVVVISLSGVMMPGPMFAMAVAHSYRSLWAGPQVALGHAVIEVPLILIIYFGFARFFKNNIVQLVLSVLGGGMITWLGISMFLVRAEVVSGSQDLLYNAFIAGIITTGLNPFFLLWWATIGSMLLMRSLIFGTKGLIVFIIVHWLCDLVWLSLVSAVIYRTHTLWG
;
A
#
# COMPACT_ATOMS: atom_id res chain seq x y z
N ARG A 1 -21.70 -12.08 -5.47
CA ARG A 1 -21.28 -11.56 -4.13
C ARG A 1 -19.77 -11.53 -3.99
N LEU A 2 -19.05 -12.66 -4.17
CA LEU A 2 -17.58 -12.71 -4.12
C LEU A 2 -16.89 -11.77 -5.12
N VAL A 3 -17.29 -11.80 -6.40
CA VAL A 3 -16.71 -10.96 -7.47
C VAL A 3 -16.80 -9.47 -7.14
N ALA A 4 -17.94 -9.01 -6.63
CA ALA A 4 -18.12 -7.61 -6.24
C ALA A 4 -17.18 -7.20 -5.09
N THR A 5 -16.99 -8.09 -4.09
CA THR A 5 -16.02 -7.85 -3.01
C THR A 5 -14.60 -7.76 -3.55
N LEU A 6 -14.19 -8.65 -4.47
CA LEU A 6 -12.86 -8.61 -5.06
C LEU A 6 -12.62 -7.34 -5.89
N ILE A 7 -13.62 -6.91 -6.67
CA ILE A 7 -13.55 -5.64 -7.40
C ILE A 7 -13.39 -4.47 -6.43
N SER A 8 -14.15 -4.43 -5.33
CA SER A 8 -13.99 -3.39 -4.31
C SER A 8 -12.60 -3.43 -3.67
N VAL A 9 -12.07 -4.63 -3.36
CA VAL A 9 -10.71 -4.78 -2.85
C VAL A 9 -9.72 -4.20 -3.85
N VAL A 10 -9.78 -4.58 -5.13
CA VAL A 10 -8.85 -4.08 -6.14
C VAL A 10 -8.92 -2.56 -6.28
N VAL A 11 -10.12 -2.00 -6.46
CA VAL A 11 -10.30 -0.54 -6.67
C VAL A 11 -9.82 0.26 -5.46
N ILE A 12 -10.20 -0.15 -4.25
CA ILE A 12 -9.83 0.57 -3.03
C ILE A 12 -8.34 0.37 -2.72
N SER A 13 -7.79 -0.82 -2.94
CA SER A 13 -6.36 -1.08 -2.73
C SER A 13 -5.53 -0.25 -3.71
N LEU A 14 -5.82 -0.30 -5.01
CA LEU A 14 -5.14 0.53 -6.01
C LEU A 14 -5.17 2.02 -5.64
N SER A 15 -6.28 2.54 -5.11
CA SER A 15 -6.34 3.94 -4.67
C SER A 15 -5.35 4.27 -3.54
N GLY A 16 -5.08 3.32 -2.64
CA GLY A 16 -4.08 3.48 -1.57
C GLY A 16 -2.66 3.37 -2.10
N VAL A 17 -2.40 2.37 -2.95
CA VAL A 17 -1.07 2.10 -3.53
C VAL A 17 -0.61 3.22 -4.48
N MET A 18 -1.54 3.84 -5.20
CA MET A 18 -1.26 4.94 -6.12
C MET A 18 -0.93 6.26 -5.41
N MET A 19 -1.13 6.34 -4.10
CA MET A 19 -0.86 7.55 -3.34
C MET A 19 0.65 7.83 -3.27
N PRO A 20 1.12 9.01 -3.69
CA PRO A 20 2.52 9.36 -3.62
C PRO A 20 2.95 9.49 -2.16
N GLY A 21 4.00 8.76 -1.79
CA GLY A 21 4.55 8.73 -0.44
C GLY A 21 6.00 8.22 -0.42
N PRO A 22 6.59 7.99 0.76
CA PRO A 22 8.01 7.61 0.89
C PRO A 22 8.36 6.33 0.11
N MET A 23 7.48 5.33 0.12
CA MET A 23 7.69 4.08 -0.60
C MET A 23 7.68 4.29 -2.13
N PHE A 24 6.72 5.07 -2.63
CA PHE A 24 6.65 5.45 -4.05
C PHE A 24 7.89 6.25 -4.48
N ALA A 25 8.34 7.20 -3.65
CA ALA A 25 9.54 7.99 -3.93
C ALA A 25 10.80 7.10 -4.04
N MET A 26 10.97 6.14 -3.13
CA MET A 26 12.08 5.18 -3.20
C MET A 26 11.96 4.24 -4.41
N ALA A 27 10.75 3.79 -4.76
CA ALA A 27 10.54 2.99 -5.97
C ALA A 27 10.96 3.76 -7.22
N VAL A 28 10.57 5.03 -7.34
CA VAL A 28 10.99 5.90 -8.45
C VAL A 28 12.52 6.08 -8.45
N ALA A 29 13.13 6.42 -7.32
CA ALA A 29 14.57 6.65 -7.22
C ALA A 29 15.40 5.42 -7.61
N HIS A 30 15.02 4.23 -7.15
CA HIS A 30 15.69 2.98 -7.53
C HIS A 30 15.43 2.58 -9.00
N SER A 31 14.30 2.99 -9.57
CA SER A 31 13.93 2.64 -10.95
C SER A 31 14.80 3.31 -12.00
N TYR A 32 15.51 4.39 -11.67
CA TYR A 32 16.54 4.97 -12.54
C TYR A 32 17.71 4.01 -12.80
N ARG A 33 17.97 3.06 -11.88
CA ARG A 33 19.10 2.14 -11.96
C ARG A 33 18.68 0.71 -12.37
N SER A 34 17.43 0.31 -12.14
CA SER A 34 16.97 -1.05 -12.42
C SER A 34 15.46 -1.14 -12.66
N LEU A 35 15.07 -1.90 -13.69
CA LEU A 35 13.69 -2.31 -13.97
C LEU A 35 13.06 -3.13 -12.82
N TRP A 36 13.90 -3.82 -12.04
CA TRP A 36 13.45 -4.71 -10.96
C TRP A 36 13.21 -3.98 -9.64
N ALA A 37 13.43 -2.67 -9.59
CA ALA A 37 13.24 -1.88 -8.38
C ALA A 37 11.80 -1.95 -7.86
N GLY A 38 10.80 -1.81 -8.73
CA GLY A 38 9.38 -1.91 -8.37
C GLY A 38 9.01 -3.23 -7.69
N PRO A 39 9.25 -4.39 -8.34
CA PRO A 39 9.03 -5.70 -7.71
C PRO A 39 9.77 -5.88 -6.39
N GLN A 40 11.02 -5.41 -6.29
CA GLN A 40 11.80 -5.52 -5.06
C GLN A 40 11.22 -4.71 -3.92
N VAL A 41 10.77 -3.47 -4.18
CA VAL A 41 10.06 -2.65 -3.19
C VAL A 41 8.77 -3.33 -2.74
N ALA A 42 7.98 -3.86 -3.69
CA ALA A 42 6.73 -4.56 -3.39
C ALA A 42 6.94 -5.83 -2.53
N LEU A 43 8.04 -6.56 -2.77
CA LEU A 43 8.42 -7.71 -1.94
C LEU A 43 8.80 -7.28 -0.52
N GLY A 44 9.56 -6.18 -0.39
CA GLY A 44 9.91 -5.62 0.93
C GLY A 44 8.68 -5.11 1.68
N HIS A 45 7.73 -4.50 0.96
CA HIS A 45 6.44 -4.08 1.49
C HIS A 45 5.66 -5.26 2.11
N ALA A 46 5.60 -6.39 1.41
CA ALA A 46 4.91 -7.60 1.85
C ALA A 46 5.39 -8.10 3.23
N VAL A 47 6.68 -7.91 3.54
CA VAL A 47 7.29 -8.33 4.80
C VAL A 47 6.65 -7.61 5.99
N ILE A 48 6.20 -6.36 5.82
CA ILE A 48 5.52 -5.59 6.87
C ILE A 48 4.01 -5.78 6.78
N GLU A 49 3.47 -5.75 5.57
CA GLU A 49 2.04 -5.80 5.34
C GLU A 49 1.41 -7.13 5.77
N VAL A 50 1.98 -8.26 5.36
CA VAL A 50 1.38 -9.57 5.65
C VAL A 50 1.30 -9.82 7.16
N PRO A 51 2.36 -9.60 7.96
CA PRO A 51 2.25 -9.67 9.42
C PRO A 51 1.24 -8.68 10.00
N LEU A 52 1.15 -7.46 9.48
CA LEU A 52 0.16 -6.48 9.93
C LEU A 52 -1.27 -6.98 9.70
N ILE A 53 -1.57 -7.53 8.52
CA ILE A 53 -2.88 -8.13 8.21
C ILE A 53 -3.19 -9.25 9.21
N LEU A 54 -2.22 -10.11 9.51
CA LEU A 54 -2.39 -11.22 10.45
C LEU A 54 -2.62 -10.70 11.89
N ILE A 55 -1.91 -9.66 12.31
CA ILE A 55 -2.12 -9.01 13.62
C ILE A 55 -3.53 -8.42 13.70
N ILE A 56 -3.99 -7.73 12.66
CA ILE A 56 -5.35 -7.17 12.63
C ILE A 56 -6.38 -8.31 12.66
N TYR A 57 -6.15 -9.37 11.89
CA TYR A 57 -7.03 -10.54 11.86
C TYR A 57 -7.13 -11.22 13.23
N PHE A 58 -6.00 -11.64 13.83
CA PHE A 58 -6.02 -12.37 15.09
C PHE A 58 -6.31 -11.48 16.31
N GLY A 59 -5.84 -10.23 16.31
CA GLY A 59 -5.96 -9.30 17.43
C GLY A 59 -7.33 -8.60 17.50
N PHE A 60 -7.91 -8.24 16.35
CA PHE A 60 -9.10 -7.38 16.31
C PHE A 60 -10.37 -8.04 15.77
N ALA A 61 -10.31 -9.29 15.27
CA ALA A 61 -11.49 -10.00 14.71
C ALA A 61 -12.72 -10.00 15.63
N ARG A 62 -12.54 -10.06 16.95
CA ARG A 62 -13.66 -10.10 17.90
C ARG A 62 -14.35 -8.74 18.06
N PHE A 63 -13.60 -7.64 17.95
CA PHE A 63 -14.12 -6.27 18.09
C PHE A 63 -14.88 -5.81 16.83
N PHE A 64 -14.53 -6.38 15.67
CA PHE A 64 -15.17 -6.10 14.39
C PHE A 64 -16.65 -6.52 14.29
N LYS A 65 -17.16 -7.36 15.20
CA LYS A 65 -18.59 -7.68 15.25
C LYS A 65 -19.46 -6.59 15.90
N ASN A 66 -18.84 -5.57 16.50
CA ASN A 66 -19.56 -4.49 17.17
C ASN A 66 -19.90 -3.36 16.16
N ASN A 67 -21.18 -3.04 16.01
CA ASN A 67 -21.66 -1.96 15.12
C ASN A 67 -21.02 -0.60 15.43
N ILE A 68 -20.70 -0.31 16.70
CA ILE A 68 -20.06 0.94 17.10
C ILE A 68 -18.63 1.01 16.54
N VAL A 69 -17.88 -0.09 16.62
CA VAL A 69 -16.51 -0.18 16.08
C VAL A 69 -16.53 0.01 14.56
N GLN A 70 -17.47 -0.62 13.86
CA GLN A 70 -17.63 -0.44 12.42
C GLN A 70 -17.97 1.00 12.03
N LEU A 71 -18.86 1.66 12.78
CA LEU A 71 -19.22 3.07 12.56
C LEU A 71 -17.98 3.97 12.72
N VAL A 72 -17.25 3.81 13.82
CA VAL A 72 -16.04 4.59 14.12
C VAL A 72 -15.00 4.40 13.02
N LEU A 73 -14.70 3.15 12.63
CA LEU A 73 -13.75 2.87 11.55
C LEU A 73 -14.21 3.43 10.20
N SER A 74 -15.52 3.45 9.92
CA SER A 74 -16.07 4.02 8.69
C SER A 74 -15.91 5.55 8.64
N VAL A 75 -16.19 6.23 9.74
CA VAL A 75 -16.03 7.69 9.84
C VAL A 75 -14.54 8.07 9.78
N LEU A 76 -13.69 7.38 10.54
CA LEU A 76 -12.24 7.60 10.51
C LEU A 76 -11.65 7.29 9.14
N GLY A 77 -12.07 6.20 8.49
CA GLY A 77 -11.63 5.83 7.14
C GLY A 77 -12.03 6.88 6.10
N GLY A 78 -13.26 7.37 6.11
CA GLY A 78 -13.70 8.45 5.21
C GLY A 78 -12.95 9.76 5.42
N GLY A 79 -12.74 10.15 6.69
CA GLY A 79 -11.92 11.31 7.04
C GLY A 79 -10.47 11.16 6.60
N MET A 80 -9.89 9.98 6.77
CA MET A 80 -8.53 9.66 6.32
C MET A 80 -8.40 9.80 4.80
N ILE A 81 -9.31 9.23 3.99
CA ILE A 81 -9.27 9.38 2.51
C ILE A 81 -9.32 10.86 2.11
N THR A 82 -10.16 11.64 2.79
CA THR A 82 -10.31 13.07 2.50
C THR A 82 -9.03 13.83 2.83
N TRP A 83 -8.43 13.55 3.99
CA TRP A 83 -7.16 14.14 4.40
C TRP A 83 -6.01 13.73 3.48
N LEU A 84 -5.94 12.45 3.09
CA LEU A 84 -4.97 11.94 2.11
C LEU A 84 -5.09 12.70 0.79
N GLY A 85 -6.31 12.80 0.25
CA GLY A 85 -6.57 13.56 -0.98
C GLY A 85 -6.14 15.03 -0.89
N ILE A 86 -6.41 15.70 0.24
CA ILE A 86 -5.97 17.09 0.47
C ILE A 86 -4.44 17.17 0.58
N SER A 87 -3.81 16.25 1.32
CA SER A 87 -2.35 16.25 1.52
C SER A 87 -1.59 16.11 0.20
N MET A 88 -2.15 15.40 -0.78
CA MET A 88 -1.57 15.28 -2.12
C MET A 88 -1.48 16.63 -2.85
N PHE A 89 -2.39 17.57 -2.59
CA PHE A 89 -2.33 18.93 -3.16
C PHE A 89 -1.41 19.87 -2.37
N LEU A 90 -1.15 19.57 -1.09
CA LEU A 90 -0.36 20.40 -0.18
C LEU A 90 1.13 20.05 -0.19
N VAL A 91 1.50 18.80 -0.49
CA VAL A 91 2.89 18.38 -0.57
C VAL A 91 3.49 18.89 -1.88
N ARG A 92 4.34 19.93 -1.80
CA ARG A 92 5.31 20.23 -2.86
C ARG A 92 6.38 19.16 -2.83
N ALA A 93 6.66 18.57 -3.99
CA ALA A 93 7.77 17.66 -4.16
C ALA A 93 9.08 18.46 -4.00
N GLU A 94 9.62 18.56 -2.79
CA GLU A 94 11.07 18.66 -2.62
C GLU A 94 11.65 17.30 -3.01
N VAL A 95 11.72 17.06 -4.32
CA VAL A 95 12.60 16.02 -4.86
C VAL A 95 13.99 16.54 -4.54
N VAL A 96 14.59 16.04 -3.47
CA VAL A 96 15.97 16.36 -3.13
C VAL A 96 16.81 15.98 -4.34
N SER A 97 17.28 17.00 -5.06
CA SER A 97 18.36 16.91 -6.02
C SER A 97 19.61 16.56 -5.22
N GLY A 98 19.80 15.27 -5.00
CA GLY A 98 20.93 14.75 -4.24
C GLY A 98 21.25 13.36 -4.71
N SER A 99 22.30 13.26 -5.51
CA SER A 99 23.04 12.05 -5.82
C SER A 99 23.70 11.46 -4.56
N GLN A 100 22.95 11.30 -3.47
CA GLN A 100 23.41 10.48 -2.36
C GLN A 100 23.17 9.04 -2.80
N ASP A 101 24.23 8.24 -2.77
CA ASP A 101 24.12 6.82 -3.02
C ASP A 101 22.95 6.24 -2.23
N LEU A 102 22.07 5.54 -2.92
CA LEU A 102 20.95 4.83 -2.30
C LEU A 102 21.55 3.82 -1.33
N LEU A 103 21.70 4.21 -0.06
CA LEU A 103 22.41 3.46 0.99
C LEU A 103 21.82 2.06 1.20
N TYR A 104 20.55 1.88 0.83
CA TYR A 104 19.81 0.64 0.96
C TYR A 104 19.38 0.13 -0.40
N ASN A 105 19.32 -1.19 -0.58
CA ASN A 105 18.74 -1.78 -1.78
C ASN A 105 17.21 -1.58 -1.80
N ALA A 106 16.60 -1.73 -2.99
CA ALA A 106 15.17 -1.47 -3.21
C ALA A 106 14.26 -2.30 -2.28
N PHE A 107 14.65 -3.53 -1.94
CA PHE A 107 13.91 -4.39 -1.02
C PHE A 107 13.90 -3.84 0.42
N ILE A 108 15.07 -3.50 0.97
CA ILE A 108 15.20 -2.92 2.31
C ILE A 108 14.50 -1.56 2.36
N ALA A 109 14.62 -0.75 1.31
CA ALA A 109 13.89 0.51 1.18
C ALA A 109 12.37 0.28 1.29
N GLY A 110 11.82 -0.76 0.65
CA GLY A 110 10.42 -1.15 0.77
C GLY A 110 10.01 -1.49 2.21
N ILE A 111 10.83 -2.25 2.95
CA ILE A 111 10.57 -2.58 4.36
C ILE A 111 10.53 -1.31 5.22
N ILE A 112 11.60 -0.49 5.16
CA ILE A 112 11.75 0.69 6.02
C ILE A 112 10.66 1.70 5.73
N THR A 113 10.45 2.02 4.45
CA THR A 113 9.46 3.03 4.06
C THR A 113 8.03 2.57 4.34
N THR A 114 7.75 1.27 4.33
CA THR A 114 6.43 0.77 4.73
C THR A 114 6.23 0.84 6.23
N GLY A 115 7.19 0.31 7.01
CA GLY A 115 7.09 0.24 8.46
C GLY A 115 7.06 1.62 9.14
N LEU A 116 7.74 2.61 8.56
CA LEU A 116 7.80 3.96 9.09
C LEU A 116 6.79 4.93 8.47
N ASN A 117 5.91 4.46 7.58
CA ASN A 117 4.94 5.32 6.93
C ASN A 117 3.64 5.42 7.76
N PRO A 118 3.37 6.57 8.41
CA PRO A 118 2.16 6.73 9.21
C PRO A 118 0.89 6.63 8.37
N PHE A 119 0.93 7.05 7.10
CA PHE A 119 -0.22 6.94 6.21
C PHE A 119 -0.59 5.48 5.94
N PHE A 120 0.41 4.62 5.74
CA PHE A 120 0.20 3.18 5.54
C PHE A 120 -0.44 2.53 6.77
N LEU A 121 0.10 2.80 7.96
CA LEU A 121 -0.42 2.24 9.21
C LEU A 121 -1.86 2.72 9.49
N LEU A 122 -2.14 4.02 9.28
CA LEU A 122 -3.48 4.59 9.44
C LEU A 122 -4.47 4.06 8.40
N TRP A 123 -4.04 3.86 7.16
CA TRP A 123 -4.85 3.25 6.11
C TRP A 123 -5.24 1.81 6.48
N TRP A 124 -4.30 1.01 6.98
CA TRP A 124 -4.58 -0.35 7.44
C TRP A 124 -5.46 -0.40 8.69
N ALA A 125 -5.26 0.54 9.63
CA ALA A 125 -6.11 0.66 10.81
C ALA A 125 -7.58 0.92 10.45
N THR A 126 -7.84 1.64 9.36
CA THR A 126 -9.19 2.09 8.96
C THR A 126 -9.76 1.32 7.77
N ILE A 127 -9.27 1.59 6.56
CA ILE A 127 -9.80 1.05 5.31
C ILE A 127 -9.38 -0.41 5.14
N GLY A 128 -8.11 -0.72 5.42
CA GLY A 128 -7.59 -2.08 5.33
C GLY A 128 -8.34 -3.04 6.26
N SER A 129 -8.61 -2.63 7.50
CA SER A 129 -9.42 -3.41 8.44
C SER A 129 -10.86 -3.62 7.95
N MET A 130 -11.49 -2.61 7.35
CA MET A 130 -12.83 -2.74 6.75
C MET A 130 -12.85 -3.71 5.56
N LEU A 131 -11.86 -3.64 4.66
CA LEU A 131 -11.73 -4.56 3.52
C LEU A 131 -11.47 -5.99 3.97
N LEU A 132 -10.61 -6.15 4.98
CA LEU A 132 -10.35 -7.42 5.64
C LEU A 132 -11.66 -8.01 6.18
N MET A 133 -12.42 -7.24 6.96
CA MET A 133 -13.72 -7.68 7.49
C MET A 133 -14.70 -8.14 6.41
N ARG A 134 -14.82 -7.40 5.30
CA ARG A 134 -15.67 -7.80 4.17
C ARG A 134 -15.21 -9.10 3.53
N SER A 135 -13.91 -9.33 3.48
CA SER A 135 -13.32 -10.55 2.90
C SER A 135 -13.51 -11.76 3.82
N LEU A 136 -13.55 -11.56 5.15
CA LEU A 136 -13.79 -12.62 6.14
C LEU A 136 -15.20 -13.20 6.11
N ILE A 137 -16.16 -12.58 5.41
CA ILE A 137 -17.49 -13.17 5.15
C ILE A 137 -17.35 -14.52 4.42
N PHE A 138 -16.25 -14.72 3.67
CA PHE A 138 -15.93 -15.96 2.98
C PHE A 138 -15.00 -16.90 3.80
N GLY A 139 -14.84 -16.63 5.09
CA GLY A 139 -13.98 -17.38 6.00
C GLY A 139 -12.48 -17.22 5.69
N THR A 140 -11.68 -18.20 6.14
CA THR A 140 -10.21 -18.19 5.98
C THR A 140 -9.76 -18.18 4.52
N LYS A 141 -10.55 -18.77 3.61
CA LYS A 141 -10.28 -18.70 2.17
C LYS A 141 -10.37 -17.26 1.65
N GLY A 142 -11.33 -16.48 2.16
CA GLY A 142 -11.46 -15.05 1.85
C GLY A 142 -10.26 -14.24 2.31
N LEU A 143 -9.68 -14.55 3.47
CA LEU A 143 -8.45 -13.93 3.96
C LEU A 143 -7.27 -14.15 3.03
N ILE A 144 -7.04 -15.41 2.62
CA ILE A 144 -5.92 -15.76 1.74
C ILE A 144 -6.05 -15.05 0.38
N VAL A 145 -7.25 -15.10 -0.21
CA VAL A 145 -7.51 -14.42 -1.49
C VAL A 145 -7.34 -12.91 -1.35
N PHE A 146 -7.80 -12.32 -0.24
CA PHE A 146 -7.63 -10.89 0.03
C PHE A 146 -6.16 -10.48 0.09
N ILE A 147 -5.33 -11.20 0.87
CA ILE A 147 -3.89 -10.92 0.97
C ILE A 147 -3.22 -10.98 -0.40
N ILE A 148 -3.51 -12.02 -1.19
CA ILE A 148 -2.93 -12.20 -2.52
C ILE A 148 -3.36 -11.06 -3.46
N VAL A 149 -4.66 -10.78 -3.53
CA VAL A 149 -5.19 -9.77 -4.45
C VAL A 149 -4.73 -8.36 -4.07
N HIS A 150 -4.70 -8.05 -2.77
CA HIS A 150 -4.20 -6.77 -2.27
C HIS A 150 -2.73 -6.58 -2.64
N TRP A 151 -1.87 -7.54 -2.25
CA TRP A 151 -0.44 -7.46 -2.53
C TRP A 151 -0.12 -7.44 -4.03
N LEU A 152 -0.92 -8.12 -4.86
CA LEU A 152 -0.78 -8.03 -6.31
C LEU A 152 -1.04 -6.61 -6.84
N CYS A 153 -1.88 -5.81 -6.19
CA CYS A 153 -2.07 -4.41 -6.57
C CYS A 153 -0.77 -3.61 -6.36
N ASP A 154 -0.08 -3.81 -5.22
CA ASP A 154 1.25 -3.23 -4.97
C ASP A 154 2.27 -3.65 -6.01
N LEU A 155 2.34 -4.96 -6.26
CA LEU A 155 3.29 -5.53 -7.20
C LEU A 155 3.06 -4.97 -8.60
N VAL A 156 1.83 -4.98 -9.10
CA VAL A 156 1.50 -4.49 -10.44
C VAL A 156 1.80 -3.00 -10.55
N TRP A 157 1.33 -2.19 -9.61
CA TRP A 157 1.55 -0.74 -9.67
C TRP A 157 3.02 -0.36 -9.61
N LEU A 158 3.77 -0.87 -8.63
CA LEU A 158 5.18 -0.53 -8.46
C LEU A 158 6.03 -1.06 -9.62
N SER A 159 5.69 -2.23 -10.18
CA SER A 159 6.35 -2.75 -11.38
C SER A 159 6.09 -1.88 -12.60
N LEU A 160 4.85 -1.40 -12.78
CA LEU A 160 4.50 -0.49 -13.86
C LEU A 160 5.27 0.83 -13.74
N VAL A 161 5.27 1.44 -12.55
CA VAL A 161 6.03 2.66 -12.28
C VAL A 161 7.50 2.45 -12.59
N SER A 162 8.09 1.34 -12.13
CA SER A 162 9.49 1.03 -12.37
C SER A 162 9.82 0.85 -13.84
N ALA A 163 8.95 0.15 -14.58
CA ALA A 163 9.08 -0.02 -16.02
C ALA A 163 9.00 1.28 -16.80
N VAL A 164 8.07 2.17 -16.43
CA VAL A 164 7.94 3.48 -17.05
C VAL A 164 9.18 4.32 -16.78
N ILE A 165 9.59 4.48 -15.52
CA ILE A 165 10.73 5.34 -15.17
C ILE A 165 12.03 4.84 -15.80
N TYR A 166 12.31 3.53 -15.70
CA TYR A 166 13.53 2.93 -16.26
C TYR A 166 13.62 3.17 -17.78
N ARG A 167 12.54 2.90 -18.52
CA ARG A 167 12.52 3.09 -19.99
C ARG A 167 12.61 4.56 -20.40
N THR A 168 11.94 5.45 -19.66
CA THR A 168 11.89 6.86 -20.05
C THR A 168 13.22 7.55 -19.79
N HIS A 169 13.92 7.19 -18.70
CA HIS A 169 15.27 7.70 -18.43
C HIS A 169 16.28 7.26 -19.50
N THR A 170 16.21 6.02 -19.99
CA THR A 170 17.10 5.55 -21.05
C THR A 170 16.86 6.20 -22.42
N LEU A 171 15.71 6.84 -22.62
CA LEU A 171 15.36 7.50 -23.88
C LEU A 171 15.71 8.99 -23.90
N TRP A 172 15.90 9.61 -22.73
CA TRP A 172 16.08 11.06 -22.56
C TRP A 172 17.39 11.43 -21.82
N GLY A 173 18.19 10.44 -21.43
CA GLY A 173 19.56 10.60 -20.91
C GLY A 173 20.59 10.10 -21.90
#